data_AF-A0A7S1YS84-F1
#
_entry.id   AF-A0A7S1YS84-F1
#
_cell.length_a   1.000
_cell.length_b   1.000
_cell.length_c   1.000
_cell.angle_alpha   90.00
_cell.angle_beta   90.00
_cell.angle_gamma   90.00
#
_symmetry.space_group_name_H-M   'P 1'
#
loop_
_entity.id
_entity.type
_entity.pdbx_description
1 polymer ?
#
loop_
_entity_poly.entity_id
_entity_poly.type
_entity_poly.pdbx_seq_one_letter_code
_entity_poly.pdbx_strand_id
1 'polypeptide(L)'
;MSHMIAWTKMNHPAVSRALQSAGIPGGGDPWQQWGCPPISLVELPRLKLSFTERMDHSGEIRMYSIDHNDLFISNKRSEMITCMLAGIPHSLLLCNMRGEEHLLVPAVSPTRPKVTSMPFSTFLVLDRSDEKWAEELSSKYFMYPIHVSTSFLLTKGLSSALYLMLLRFLHRNYGEVFRMADSIATDHALSSEDLVIFNAFNYANDDWHPDAHACRLKISLCMLDSGEEFPWDLTNEAARHILKLGRVSSNCRLSSEEELQLLESKCIVLDESHEDYDPKLHDLYYCTIVNNRLHALRSLLGAENTEGLDHLEVSCCSPPRSVSTNWPYYQDNTMLGEKYASMIEVKQEQGEASWEAVLAGFDG
;
A
#
# COMPACT_ATOMS: atom_id res chain seq x y z
N MET A 1 1.88 24.21 -6.76
CA MET A 1 2.89 24.61 -5.76
C MET A 1 2.21 24.74 -4.41
N SER A 2 2.59 23.95 -3.41
CA SER A 2 2.32 24.27 -2.02
C SER A 2 2.93 25.64 -1.74
N HIS A 3 2.14 26.62 -1.33
CA HIS A 3 2.66 27.94 -0.97
C HIS A 3 3.45 27.78 0.33
N MET A 4 4.75 27.50 0.23
CA MET A 4 5.68 27.71 1.32
C MET A 4 5.97 29.20 1.36
N ILE A 5 5.72 29.82 2.49
CA ILE A 5 5.99 31.25 2.68
C ILE A 5 7.24 31.35 3.54
N ALA A 6 8.32 31.87 2.96
CA ALA A 6 9.57 32.11 3.65
C ALA A 6 9.69 33.61 3.94
N TRP A 7 9.89 33.93 5.22
CA TRP A 7 10.02 35.28 5.72
C TRP A 7 11.44 35.52 6.22
N THR A 8 11.93 36.74 6.05
CA THR A 8 13.21 37.21 6.58
C THR A 8 12.98 38.42 7.48
N LYS A 9 13.78 38.57 8.54
CA LYS A 9 13.67 39.74 9.41
C LYS A 9 14.16 40.99 8.68
N MET A 10 13.35 42.04 8.72
CA MET A 10 13.63 43.31 8.03
C MET A 10 14.90 44.02 8.53
N ASN A 11 15.30 43.75 9.78
CA ASN A 11 16.50 44.31 10.40
C ASN A 11 17.79 43.57 10.03
N HIS A 12 17.73 42.51 9.20
CA HIS A 12 18.92 41.78 8.80
C HIS A 12 19.81 42.65 7.89
N PRO A 13 21.13 42.77 8.16
CA PRO A 13 22.01 43.68 7.43
C PRO A 13 22.05 43.44 5.92
N ALA A 14 21.85 42.19 5.48
CA ALA A 14 21.75 41.86 4.05
C ALA A 14 20.48 42.48 3.40
N VAL A 15 19.35 42.46 4.11
CA VAL A 15 18.06 43.01 3.62
C VAL A 15 18.10 44.54 3.64
N SER A 16 18.57 45.14 4.75
CA SER A 16 18.67 46.59 4.91
C SER A 16 19.55 47.22 3.84
N ARG A 17 20.69 46.61 3.56
CA ARG A 17 21.58 47.11 2.51
C ARG A 17 20.93 46.88 1.12
N ALA A 18 20.18 45.78 0.89
CA ALA A 18 19.70 45.40 -0.45
C ALA A 18 18.58 46.35 -0.90
N LEU A 19 17.76 46.76 0.08
CA LEU A 19 16.79 47.83 -0.06
C LEU A 19 17.44 49.20 -0.35
N GLN A 20 18.65 49.46 0.19
CA GLN A 20 19.40 50.68 -0.12
C GLN A 20 19.96 50.68 -1.56
N SER A 21 20.41 49.52 -2.07
CA SER A 21 20.89 49.40 -3.46
C SER A 21 19.77 49.38 -4.50
N ALA A 22 18.57 48.90 -4.14
CA ALA A 22 17.40 48.86 -5.02
C ALA A 22 16.86 50.26 -5.38
N GLY A 23 17.21 51.29 -4.59
CA GLY A 23 16.83 52.69 -4.84
C GLY A 23 17.69 53.42 -5.89
N ILE A 24 18.68 52.75 -6.49
CA ILE A 24 19.58 53.35 -7.49
C ILE A 24 19.02 53.06 -8.91
N PRO A 25 18.67 54.07 -9.72
CA PRO A 25 18.21 53.85 -11.08
C PRO A 25 19.32 53.18 -11.91
N GLY A 26 19.07 51.97 -12.40
CA GLY A 26 20.03 51.18 -13.19
C GLY A 26 20.73 50.04 -12.44
N GLY A 27 20.42 49.82 -11.15
CA GLY A 27 20.89 48.65 -10.41
C GLY A 27 20.20 47.38 -10.90
N GLY A 28 20.97 46.35 -11.28
CA GLY A 28 20.45 45.01 -11.51
C GLY A 28 19.82 44.42 -10.24
N ASP A 29 19.28 43.20 -10.33
CA ASP A 29 18.65 42.53 -9.19
C ASP A 29 19.59 42.54 -7.96
N PRO A 30 19.23 43.24 -6.86
CA PRO A 30 20.11 43.41 -5.70
C PRO A 30 20.48 42.07 -5.05
N TRP A 31 19.66 41.04 -5.24
CA TRP A 31 19.91 39.70 -4.70
C TRP A 31 20.99 38.94 -5.48
N GLN A 32 21.27 39.35 -6.72
CA GLN A 32 22.31 38.74 -7.55
C GLN A 32 23.72 39.13 -7.08
N GLN A 33 23.87 40.32 -6.49
CA GLN A 33 25.15 40.77 -5.95
C GLN A 33 25.42 40.22 -4.54
N TRP A 34 24.39 40.07 -3.70
CA TRP A 34 24.58 39.88 -2.26
C TRP A 34 24.02 38.57 -1.71
N GLY A 35 23.45 37.73 -2.58
CA GLY A 35 22.92 36.43 -2.23
C GLY A 35 21.53 36.49 -1.59
N CYS A 36 20.98 35.31 -1.33
CA CYS A 36 19.67 35.17 -0.72
C CYS A 36 19.71 35.60 0.76
N PRO A 37 18.75 36.43 1.22
CA PRO A 37 18.66 36.80 2.63
C PRO A 37 18.37 35.54 3.48
N PRO A 38 18.85 35.50 4.74
CA PRO A 38 18.60 34.36 5.60
C PRO A 38 17.11 34.26 5.91
N ILE A 39 16.61 33.04 5.92
CA ILE A 39 15.22 32.74 6.23
C ILE A 39 15.10 32.68 7.75
N SER A 40 14.13 33.42 8.32
CA SER A 40 13.90 33.48 9.77
C SER A 40 12.61 32.80 10.20
N LEU A 41 11.62 32.74 9.31
CA LEU A 41 10.34 32.06 9.55
C LEU A 41 9.89 31.38 8.26
N VAL A 42 9.46 30.13 8.36
CA VAL A 42 8.85 29.38 7.25
C VAL A 42 7.45 28.96 7.68
N GLU A 43 6.45 29.36 6.93
CA GLU A 43 5.06 28.98 7.14
C GLU A 43 4.60 28.04 6.04
N LEU A 44 3.85 27.02 6.44
CA LEU A 44 3.14 26.08 5.58
C LEU A 44 1.63 26.23 5.87
N PRO A 45 0.96 27.26 5.31
CA PRO A 45 -0.41 27.64 5.71
C PRO A 45 -1.43 26.52 5.55
N ARG A 46 -1.27 25.67 4.52
CA ARG A 46 -2.17 24.54 4.26
C ARG A 46 -2.03 23.43 5.31
N LEU A 47 -0.85 23.26 5.89
CA LEU A 47 -0.61 22.30 6.96
C LEU A 47 -0.83 22.94 8.34
N LYS A 48 -1.04 24.26 8.40
CA LYS A 48 -1.06 25.07 9.62
C LYS A 48 0.21 24.86 10.46
N LEU A 49 1.36 24.78 9.79
CA LEU A 49 2.66 24.58 10.43
C LEU A 49 3.56 25.80 10.25
N SER A 50 4.29 26.15 11.30
CA SER A 50 5.26 27.25 11.26
C SER A 50 6.60 26.85 11.87
N PHE A 51 7.70 27.28 11.25
CA PHE A 51 9.08 27.03 11.69
C PHE A 51 9.83 28.33 11.89
N THR A 52 10.58 28.45 12.98
CA THR A 52 11.35 29.65 13.35
C THR A 52 12.83 29.33 13.50
N GLU A 53 13.68 30.28 13.12
CA GLU A 53 15.12 30.19 13.44
C GLU A 53 15.32 30.25 14.97
N ARG A 54 16.03 29.27 15.53
CA ARG A 54 16.57 29.34 16.89
C ARG A 54 18.01 28.84 16.90
N MET A 55 18.81 29.42 17.79
CA MET A 55 20.18 28.97 18.02
C MET A 55 20.15 27.79 18.98
N ASP A 56 20.70 26.66 18.56
CA ASP A 56 20.89 25.49 19.40
C ASP A 56 22.01 25.75 20.43
N HIS A 57 22.11 24.91 21.47
CA HIS A 57 23.15 24.98 22.50
C HIS A 57 24.57 24.81 21.91
N SER A 58 24.66 24.21 20.73
CA SER A 58 25.88 24.04 19.93
C SER A 58 26.30 25.30 19.17
N GLY A 59 25.50 26.36 19.20
CA GLY A 59 25.73 27.60 18.45
C GLY A 59 25.29 27.54 16.97
N GLU A 60 24.73 26.42 16.51
CA GLU A 60 24.18 26.30 15.16
C GLU A 60 22.75 26.88 15.09
N ILE A 61 22.46 27.62 14.01
CA ILE A 61 21.10 28.13 13.74
C ILE A 61 20.31 27.02 13.05
N ARG A 62 19.21 26.59 13.67
CA ARG A 62 18.31 25.56 13.14
C ARG A 62 16.87 26.06 13.10
N MET A 63 16.08 25.46 12.23
CA MET A 63 14.64 25.77 12.09
C MET A 63 13.83 24.88 13.03
N TYR A 64 13.33 25.44 14.11
CA TYR A 64 12.47 24.76 15.09
C TYR A 64 11.01 24.93 14.74
N SER A 65 10.24 23.86 14.92
CA SER A 65 8.78 23.92 14.84
C SER A 65 8.24 24.80 15.98
N ILE A 66 7.25 25.64 15.66
CA ILE A 66 6.49 26.38 16.68
C ILE A 66 5.47 25.46 17.35
N ASP A 67 4.88 24.56 16.57
CA ASP A 67 3.77 23.71 16.99
C ASP A 67 4.22 22.49 17.80
N HIS A 68 5.45 22.01 17.54
CA HIS A 68 6.01 20.83 18.21
C HIS A 68 7.26 21.22 19.00
N ASN A 69 7.20 21.04 20.32
CA ASN A 69 8.32 21.36 21.20
C ASN A 69 9.56 20.54 20.87
N ASP A 70 10.71 21.21 20.88
CA ASP A 70 12.05 20.64 20.71
C ASP A 70 12.32 19.89 19.39
N LEU A 71 11.42 19.98 18.40
CA LEU A 71 11.64 19.42 17.06
C LEU A 71 12.18 20.48 16.11
N PHE A 72 13.31 20.18 15.47
CA PHE A 72 13.90 21.00 14.41
C PHE A 72 14.03 20.23 13.09
N ILE A 73 14.06 20.95 11.98
CA ILE A 73 14.25 20.36 10.65
C ILE A 73 15.68 19.83 10.51
N SER A 74 15.80 18.56 10.16
CA SER A 74 17.08 17.89 9.96
C SER A 74 17.32 17.61 8.49
N ASN A 75 18.55 17.84 8.03
CA ASN A 75 18.99 17.47 6.68
C ASN A 75 19.93 16.25 6.69
N LYS A 76 19.79 15.35 7.67
CA LYS A 76 20.52 14.09 7.68
C LYS A 76 20.12 13.26 6.45
N ARG A 77 21.11 12.81 5.69
CA ARG A 77 20.96 11.98 4.49
C ARG A 77 21.75 10.69 4.65
N SER A 78 21.41 9.88 5.65
CA SER A 78 21.95 8.53 5.72
C SER A 78 21.30 7.65 4.64
N GLU A 79 22.01 6.62 4.20
CA GLU A 79 21.50 5.67 3.21
C GLU A 79 20.23 4.97 3.70
N MET A 80 20.22 4.57 4.98
CA MET A 80 19.06 3.94 5.63
C MET A 80 17.83 4.87 5.65
N ILE A 81 18.01 6.15 6.03
CA ILE A 81 16.93 7.14 5.98
C ILE A 81 16.48 7.33 4.53
N THR A 82 17.40 7.38 3.56
CA THR A 82 17.05 7.56 2.15
C THR A 82 16.21 6.38 1.63
N CYS A 83 16.57 5.14 1.97
CA CYS A 83 15.76 3.96 1.68
C CYS A 83 14.39 4.01 2.37
N MET A 84 14.33 4.44 3.63
CA MET A 84 13.07 4.62 4.35
C MET A 84 12.19 5.71 3.70
N LEU A 85 12.77 6.79 3.22
CA LEU A 85 12.05 7.88 2.55
C LEU A 85 11.63 7.53 1.11
N ALA A 86 12.07 6.40 0.56
CA ALA A 86 11.70 5.97 -0.78
C ALA A 86 10.17 5.78 -0.90
N GLY A 87 9.53 6.57 -1.75
CA GLY A 87 8.06 6.59 -1.91
C GLY A 87 7.34 7.67 -1.11
N ILE A 88 8.04 8.39 -0.23
CA ILE A 88 7.48 9.54 0.49
C ILE A 88 8.40 10.76 0.34
N PRO A 89 8.67 11.22 -0.90
CA PRO A 89 9.59 12.33 -1.12
C PRO A 89 9.06 13.67 -0.58
N HIS A 90 7.75 13.76 -0.32
CA HIS A 90 7.08 14.98 0.16
C HIS A 90 7.11 15.14 1.69
N SER A 91 7.92 14.33 2.38
CA SER A 91 8.02 14.33 3.84
C SER A 91 9.13 15.25 4.35
N LEU A 92 8.99 15.71 5.59
CA LEU A 92 9.98 16.51 6.31
C LEU A 92 10.53 15.72 7.48
N LEU A 93 11.85 15.58 7.55
CA LEU A 93 12.54 14.95 8.66
C LEU A 93 12.72 15.96 9.79
N LEU A 94 12.16 15.66 10.95
CA LEU A 94 12.31 16.41 12.19
C LEU A 94 13.19 15.61 13.17
N CYS A 95 14.02 16.30 13.93
CA CYS A 95 14.85 15.70 14.96
C CYS A 95 14.77 16.49 16.26
N ASN A 96 14.92 15.79 17.37
CA ASN A 96 15.12 16.40 18.68
C ASN A 96 16.63 16.45 19.03
N MET A 97 17.01 17.27 19.99
CA MET A 97 18.35 17.32 20.60
C MET A 97 18.78 15.97 21.19
N ARG A 98 17.82 15.13 21.58
CA ARG A 98 18.07 13.76 22.09
C ARG A 98 18.39 12.74 20.99
N GLY A 99 18.31 13.13 19.72
CA GLY A 99 18.53 12.23 18.58
C GLY A 99 17.32 11.41 18.15
N GLU A 100 16.14 11.65 18.74
CA GLU A 100 14.88 11.07 18.29
C GLU A 100 14.43 11.74 16.98
N GLU A 101 14.15 10.92 15.97
CA GLU A 101 13.80 11.39 14.63
C GLU A 101 12.33 11.10 14.34
N HIS A 102 11.66 12.06 13.71
CA HIS A 102 10.24 11.99 13.39
C HIS A 102 10.04 12.41 11.94
N LEU A 103 9.22 11.66 11.22
CA LEU A 103 8.86 11.97 9.85
C LEU A 103 7.50 12.65 9.80
N LEU A 104 7.47 13.88 9.30
CA LEU A 104 6.25 14.62 9.05
C LEU A 104 5.82 14.38 7.61
N VAL A 105 4.65 13.77 7.42
CA VAL A 105 4.09 13.49 6.10
C VAL A 105 2.79 14.27 5.93
N PRO A 106 2.64 15.10 4.88
CA PRO A 106 1.39 15.78 4.62
C PRO A 106 0.30 14.77 4.24
N ALA A 107 -0.89 14.94 4.79
CA ALA A 107 -2.05 14.07 4.53
C ALA A 107 -2.84 14.62 3.33
N VAL A 108 -2.43 14.24 2.12
CA VAL A 108 -2.96 14.75 0.85
C VAL A 108 -3.20 13.58 -0.07
N SER A 109 -4.25 13.64 -0.89
CA SER A 109 -4.61 12.59 -1.86
C SER A 109 -3.41 12.22 -2.74
N PRO A 110 -2.88 10.99 -2.64
CA PRO A 110 -1.76 10.55 -3.45
C PRO A 110 -2.27 9.93 -4.76
N THR A 111 -1.66 10.33 -5.87
CA THR A 111 -1.96 9.76 -7.19
C THR A 111 -0.67 9.32 -7.87
N ARG A 112 -0.71 8.12 -8.44
CA ARG A 112 0.37 7.60 -9.29
C ARG A 112 0.02 7.89 -10.76
N PRO A 113 0.61 8.93 -11.39
CA PRO A 113 0.31 9.24 -12.78
C PRO A 113 0.79 8.11 -13.70
N LYS A 114 -0.06 7.72 -14.64
CA LYS A 114 0.28 6.74 -15.68
C LYS A 114 1.01 7.46 -16.81
N VAL A 115 2.32 7.29 -16.87
CA VAL A 115 3.14 7.83 -17.97
C VAL A 115 3.40 6.71 -18.97
N THR A 116 2.97 6.88 -20.22
CA THR A 116 3.11 5.85 -21.27
C THR A 116 4.56 5.42 -21.48
N SER A 117 5.52 6.33 -21.33
CA SER A 117 6.96 6.04 -21.46
C SER A 117 7.54 5.26 -20.28
N MET A 118 6.86 5.24 -19.13
CA MET A 118 7.32 4.61 -17.89
C MET A 118 6.15 3.92 -17.17
N PRO A 119 5.65 2.77 -17.68
CA PRO A 119 4.51 2.06 -17.09
C PRO A 119 4.79 1.52 -15.68
N PHE A 120 6.06 1.44 -15.29
CA PHE A 120 6.49 0.98 -13.96
C PHE A 120 6.96 2.11 -13.04
N SER A 121 6.57 3.36 -13.30
CA SER A 121 6.93 4.48 -12.45
C SER A 121 6.37 4.33 -11.03
N THR A 122 7.20 4.62 -10.03
CA THR A 122 6.81 4.68 -8.61
C THR A 122 6.64 6.12 -8.11
N PHE A 123 6.71 7.10 -9.01
CA PHE A 123 6.58 8.51 -8.67
C PHE A 123 5.17 8.84 -8.20
N LEU A 124 5.06 9.40 -6.99
CA LEU A 124 3.79 9.85 -6.42
C LEU A 124 3.65 11.36 -6.56
N VAL A 125 2.52 11.77 -7.12
CA VAL A 125 2.10 13.17 -7.17
C VAL A 125 0.95 13.35 -6.18
N LEU A 126 1.07 14.35 -5.31
CA LEU A 126 0.02 14.66 -4.35
C LEU A 126 -0.93 15.69 -4.96
N ASP A 127 -2.18 15.29 -5.18
CA ASP A 127 -3.22 16.20 -5.63
C ASP A 127 -3.76 17.00 -4.44
N ARG A 128 -3.54 18.31 -4.51
CA ARG A 128 -3.89 19.27 -3.46
C ARG A 128 -5.17 20.06 -3.77
N SER A 129 -5.81 19.75 -4.89
CA SER A 129 -7.05 20.38 -5.33
C SER A 129 -8.29 19.57 -4.98
N ASP A 130 -8.10 18.36 -4.45
CA ASP A 130 -9.19 17.50 -3.99
C ASP A 130 -9.80 18.03 -2.69
N GLU A 131 -10.87 18.82 -2.84
CA GLU A 131 -11.60 19.44 -1.73
C GLU A 131 -12.29 18.39 -0.86
N LYS A 132 -12.81 17.30 -1.46
CA LYS A 132 -13.50 16.23 -0.72
C LYS A 132 -12.54 15.57 0.27
N TRP A 133 -11.36 15.19 -0.22
CA TRP A 133 -10.28 14.66 0.63
C TRP A 133 -9.93 15.63 1.76
N ALA A 134 -9.77 16.92 1.45
CA ALA A 134 -9.37 17.91 2.44
C ALA A 134 -10.45 18.20 3.50
N GLU A 135 -11.73 18.05 3.17
CA GLU A 135 -12.86 18.22 4.09
C GLU A 135 -13.05 17.01 5.01
N GLU A 136 -12.91 15.79 4.48
CA GLU A 136 -13.14 14.55 5.22
C GLU A 136 -11.96 14.21 6.16
N LEU A 137 -10.72 14.60 5.81
CA LEU A 137 -9.57 14.40 6.69
C LEU A 137 -9.55 15.40 7.84
N SER A 138 -9.64 14.88 9.07
CA SER A 138 -9.46 15.66 10.29
C SER A 138 -8.00 16.13 10.43
N SER A 139 -7.04 15.24 10.11
CA SER A 139 -5.61 15.47 10.24
C SER A 139 -5.01 16.02 8.95
N LYS A 140 -4.28 17.14 9.02
CA LYS A 140 -3.61 17.73 7.84
C LYS A 140 -2.23 17.16 7.56
N TYR A 141 -1.62 16.54 8.56
CA TYR A 141 -0.35 15.86 8.47
C TYR A 141 -0.29 14.74 9.50
N PHE A 142 0.49 13.70 9.20
CA PHE A 142 0.79 12.62 10.12
C PHE A 142 2.25 12.67 10.55
N MET A 143 2.49 12.34 11.81
CA MET A 143 3.82 12.32 12.42
C MET A 143 4.20 10.87 12.74
N TYR A 144 5.21 10.36 12.06
CA TYR A 144 5.71 8.99 12.22
C TYR A 144 7.06 9.01 12.93
N PRO A 145 7.16 8.59 14.21
CA PRO A 145 8.44 8.41 14.85
C PRO A 145 9.28 7.35 14.11
N ILE A 146 10.56 7.62 13.95
CA ILE A 146 11.52 6.68 13.39
C ILE A 146 12.07 5.85 14.54
N HIS A 147 12.04 4.53 14.41
CA HIS A 147 12.65 3.65 15.41
C HIS A 147 14.17 3.88 15.47
N VAL A 148 14.79 3.69 16.64
CA VAL A 148 16.25 3.89 16.85
C VAL A 148 17.13 3.08 15.90
N SER A 149 16.63 1.98 15.35
CA SER A 149 17.33 1.18 14.33
C SER A 149 17.30 1.81 12.93
N THR A 150 16.56 2.89 12.72
CA THR A 150 16.33 3.55 11.43
C THR A 150 15.82 2.61 10.34
N SER A 151 15.06 1.58 10.72
CA SER A 151 14.58 0.54 9.79
C SER A 151 13.09 0.64 9.48
N PHE A 152 12.27 1.12 10.41
CA PHE A 152 10.82 1.22 10.24
C PHE A 152 10.23 2.47 10.89
N LEU A 153 9.07 2.86 10.39
CA LEU A 153 8.25 3.98 10.88
C LEU A 153 7.19 3.44 11.84
N LEU A 154 6.99 4.16 12.95
CA LEU A 154 5.92 3.88 13.89
C LEU A 154 4.67 4.66 13.50
N THR A 155 3.53 3.97 13.42
CA THR A 155 2.22 4.56 13.15
C THR A 155 1.54 4.89 14.48
N LYS A 156 0.77 5.99 14.52
CA LYS A 156 0.01 6.41 15.69
C LYS A 156 -1.48 6.40 15.35
N GLY A 157 -2.09 5.23 15.37
CA GLY A 157 -3.50 5.01 15.06
C GLY A 157 -3.77 4.51 13.64
N LEU A 158 -5.02 4.15 13.38
CA LEU A 158 -5.48 3.49 12.16
C LEU A 158 -5.30 4.37 10.91
N SER A 159 -5.78 5.62 10.92
CA SER A 159 -5.68 6.54 9.77
C SER A 159 -4.25 6.78 9.35
N SER A 160 -3.36 6.90 10.34
CA SER A 160 -1.92 7.07 10.13
C SER A 160 -1.31 5.82 9.49
N ALA A 161 -1.70 4.61 9.93
CA ALA A 161 -1.26 3.35 9.36
C ALA A 161 -1.79 3.14 7.94
N LEU A 162 -3.09 3.32 7.71
CA LEU A 162 -3.73 3.22 6.39
C LEU A 162 -3.08 4.16 5.38
N TYR A 163 -2.84 5.42 5.75
CA TYR A 163 -2.24 6.39 4.86
C TYR A 163 -0.79 6.05 4.52
N LEU A 164 0.01 5.62 5.52
CA LEU A 164 1.39 5.20 5.26
C LEU A 164 1.42 3.95 4.37
N MET A 165 0.55 2.99 4.64
CA MET A 165 0.40 1.77 3.85
C MET A 165 0.02 2.09 2.41
N LEU A 166 -0.93 3.01 2.17
CA LEU A 166 -1.32 3.48 0.85
C LEU A 166 -0.13 4.05 0.07
N LEU A 167 0.67 4.93 0.71
CA LEU A 167 1.86 5.51 0.09
C LEU A 167 2.90 4.43 -0.29
N ARG A 168 3.13 3.44 0.58
CA ARG A 168 4.04 2.33 0.30
C ARG A 168 3.52 1.43 -0.81
N PHE A 169 2.21 1.19 -0.85
CA PHE A 169 1.57 0.36 -1.85
C PHE A 169 1.64 1.01 -3.24
N LEU A 170 1.37 2.31 -3.34
CA LEU A 170 1.50 3.04 -4.59
C LEU A 170 2.96 3.12 -5.08
N HIS A 171 3.92 3.20 -4.14
CA HIS A 171 5.35 3.11 -4.44
C HIS A 171 5.84 1.68 -4.77
N ARG A 172 4.96 0.66 -4.69
CA ARG A 172 5.29 -0.76 -4.94
C ARG A 172 6.28 -1.37 -3.95
N ASN A 173 6.33 -0.85 -2.72
CA ASN A 173 7.05 -1.51 -1.64
C ASN A 173 6.13 -2.51 -0.93
N TYR A 174 5.87 -3.64 -1.58
CA TYR A 174 4.93 -4.65 -1.10
C TYR A 174 5.36 -5.31 0.22
N GLY A 175 6.66 -5.51 0.43
CA GLY A 175 7.18 -6.13 1.66
C GLY A 175 6.84 -5.32 2.92
N GLU A 176 6.97 -4.00 2.86
CA GLU A 176 6.59 -3.13 3.98
C GLU A 176 5.07 -3.05 4.16
N VAL A 177 4.30 -3.07 3.06
CA VAL A 177 2.83 -3.11 3.11
C VAL A 177 2.34 -4.37 3.79
N PHE A 178 2.86 -5.53 3.39
CA PHE A 178 2.48 -6.81 3.95
C PHE A 178 2.74 -6.88 5.46
N ARG A 179 3.91 -6.37 5.91
CA ARG A 179 4.24 -6.27 7.34
C ARG A 179 3.37 -5.29 8.11
N MET A 180 2.89 -4.22 7.46
CA MET A 180 2.05 -3.19 8.09
C MET A 180 0.57 -3.59 8.14
N ALA A 181 0.15 -4.55 7.32
CA ALA A 181 -1.24 -4.98 7.23
C ALA A 181 -1.78 -5.46 8.59
N ASP A 182 -0.97 -6.12 9.43
CA ASP A 182 -1.45 -6.54 10.76
C ASP A 182 -1.77 -5.35 11.69
N SER A 183 -1.18 -4.17 11.44
CA SER A 183 -1.44 -2.97 12.25
C SER A 183 -2.75 -2.26 11.94
N ILE A 184 -3.41 -2.61 10.83
CA ILE A 184 -4.70 -2.06 10.42
C ILE A 184 -5.88 -2.96 10.79
N ALA A 185 -5.64 -4.13 11.39
CA ALA A 185 -6.71 -5.04 11.76
C ALA A 185 -7.66 -4.38 12.76
N THR A 186 -8.94 -4.31 12.41
CA THR A 186 -9.98 -3.67 13.22
C THR A 186 -11.31 -4.40 13.14
N ASP A 187 -12.00 -4.46 14.28
CA ASP A 187 -13.30 -5.11 14.50
C ASP A 187 -14.47 -4.10 14.52
N HIS A 188 -14.23 -2.86 14.10
CA HIS A 188 -15.21 -1.78 14.12
C HIS A 188 -15.31 -1.13 12.74
N ALA A 189 -16.49 -0.58 12.43
CA ALA A 189 -16.72 0.18 11.21
C ALA A 189 -15.75 1.36 11.09
N LEU A 190 -15.33 1.67 9.87
CA LEU A 190 -14.31 2.68 9.62
C LEU A 190 -14.86 4.09 9.89
N SER A 191 -13.99 4.98 10.39
CA SER A 191 -14.35 6.40 10.45
C SER A 191 -14.42 6.98 9.03
N SER A 192 -15.09 8.13 8.87
CA SER A 192 -15.16 8.80 7.57
C SER A 192 -13.76 9.14 7.02
N GLU A 193 -12.80 9.48 7.89
CA GLU A 193 -11.41 9.73 7.48
C GLU A 193 -10.72 8.46 7.00
N ASP A 194 -10.90 7.36 7.72
CA ASP A 194 -10.29 6.06 7.37
C ASP A 194 -10.88 5.51 6.07
N LEU A 195 -12.18 5.64 5.88
CA LEU A 195 -12.89 5.17 4.69
C LEU A 195 -12.41 5.88 3.42
N VAL A 196 -12.12 7.18 3.50
CA VAL A 196 -11.59 7.97 2.37
C VAL A 196 -10.20 7.51 1.99
N ILE A 197 -9.34 7.25 2.98
CA ILE A 197 -8.01 6.70 2.77
C ILE A 197 -8.11 5.27 2.22
N PHE A 198 -9.05 4.47 2.73
CA PHE A 198 -9.29 3.10 2.29
C PHE A 198 -9.78 3.03 0.84
N ASN A 199 -10.70 3.91 0.44
CA ASN A 199 -11.18 4.02 -0.93
C ASN A 199 -10.08 4.44 -1.91
N ALA A 200 -9.09 5.23 -1.46
CA ALA A 200 -7.96 5.60 -2.30
C ALA A 200 -7.02 4.44 -2.66
N PHE A 201 -7.15 3.27 -2.03
CA PHE A 201 -6.46 2.06 -2.50
C PHE A 201 -6.91 1.62 -3.90
N ASN A 202 -8.08 2.07 -4.37
CA ASN A 202 -8.53 1.85 -5.75
C ASN A 202 -7.52 2.40 -6.79
N TYR A 203 -6.76 3.44 -6.45
CA TYR A 203 -5.69 3.96 -7.31
C TYR A 203 -4.58 2.95 -7.61
N ALA A 204 -4.46 1.89 -6.79
CA ALA A 204 -3.48 0.85 -6.97
C ALA A 204 -4.02 -0.38 -7.72
N ASN A 205 -5.31 -0.44 -8.10
CA ASN A 205 -5.95 -1.59 -8.75
C ASN A 205 -5.38 -1.91 -10.15
N ASP A 206 -4.67 -0.97 -10.75
CA ASP A 206 -3.96 -1.16 -12.02
C ASP A 206 -2.68 -1.98 -11.88
N ASP A 207 -2.23 -2.27 -10.66
CA ASP A 207 -1.03 -3.06 -10.40
C ASP A 207 -1.32 -4.56 -10.46
N TRP A 208 -0.65 -5.27 -11.38
CA TRP A 208 -0.86 -6.70 -11.66
C TRP A 208 0.33 -7.55 -11.19
N HIS A 209 1.17 -6.99 -10.32
CA HIS A 209 2.30 -7.70 -9.71
C HIS A 209 1.81 -8.85 -8.80
N PRO A 210 2.49 -10.02 -8.77
CA PRO A 210 2.11 -11.13 -7.87
C PRO A 210 2.01 -10.69 -6.40
N ASP A 211 3.02 -9.98 -5.90
CA ASP A 211 3.03 -9.47 -4.52
C ASP A 211 1.95 -8.42 -4.24
N ALA A 212 1.47 -7.71 -5.28
CA ALA A 212 0.38 -6.75 -5.11
C ALA A 212 -0.94 -7.48 -4.80
N HIS A 213 -1.21 -8.59 -5.49
CA HIS A 213 -2.37 -9.44 -5.19
C HIS A 213 -2.29 -9.97 -3.75
N ALA A 214 -1.14 -10.50 -3.34
CA ALA A 214 -0.97 -11.00 -1.98
C ALA A 214 -1.17 -9.92 -0.89
N CYS A 215 -0.68 -8.70 -1.13
CA CYS A 215 -0.92 -7.57 -0.23
C CYS A 215 -2.41 -7.20 -0.15
N ARG A 216 -3.13 -7.17 -1.28
CA ARG A 216 -4.58 -6.88 -1.28
C ARG A 216 -5.36 -7.93 -0.50
N LEU A 217 -5.05 -9.20 -0.71
CA LEU A 217 -5.65 -10.31 0.04
C LEU A 217 -5.37 -10.19 1.54
N LYS A 218 -4.12 -9.88 1.93
CA LYS A 218 -3.76 -9.67 3.33
C LYS A 218 -4.50 -8.48 3.96
N ILE A 219 -4.61 -7.36 3.24
CA ILE A 219 -5.37 -6.18 3.69
C ILE A 219 -6.85 -6.56 3.84
N SER A 220 -7.43 -7.27 2.87
CA SER A 220 -8.81 -7.72 2.94
C SER A 220 -9.07 -8.66 4.11
N LEU A 221 -8.12 -9.55 4.43
CA LEU A 221 -8.20 -10.41 5.61
C LEU A 221 -8.24 -9.61 6.91
N CYS A 222 -7.34 -8.62 7.06
CA CYS A 222 -7.29 -7.78 8.27
C CYS A 222 -8.52 -6.88 8.43
N MET A 223 -9.16 -6.50 7.32
CA MET A 223 -10.34 -5.63 7.30
C MET A 223 -11.66 -6.40 7.19
N LEU A 224 -11.62 -7.73 7.18
CA LEU A 224 -12.81 -8.57 6.97
C LEU A 224 -13.89 -8.34 8.04
N ASP A 225 -13.46 -8.11 9.28
CA ASP A 225 -14.34 -7.91 10.44
C ASP A 225 -14.92 -6.49 10.51
N SER A 226 -14.41 -5.52 9.72
CA SER A 226 -14.92 -4.15 9.75
C SER A 226 -16.27 -3.99 9.04
N GLY A 227 -16.64 -4.96 8.19
CA GLY A 227 -17.91 -4.96 7.45
C GLY A 227 -18.00 -3.91 6.33
N GLU A 228 -16.87 -3.35 5.90
CA GLU A 228 -16.81 -2.35 4.83
C GLU A 228 -16.66 -3.02 3.46
N GLU A 229 -17.14 -2.35 2.40
CA GLU A 229 -16.94 -2.81 1.03
C GLU A 229 -15.48 -2.61 0.60
N PHE A 230 -14.91 -3.64 -0.04
CA PHE A 230 -13.53 -3.58 -0.52
C PHE A 230 -13.42 -2.78 -1.83
N PRO A 231 -12.32 -2.02 -2.01
CA PRO A 231 -12.11 -1.24 -3.23
C PRO A 231 -11.75 -2.10 -4.46
N TRP A 232 -11.61 -3.41 -4.30
CA TRP A 232 -11.33 -4.39 -5.35
C TRP A 232 -12.22 -5.61 -5.18
N ASP A 233 -12.42 -6.35 -6.27
CA ASP A 233 -13.12 -7.63 -6.22
C ASP A 233 -12.21 -8.73 -5.66
N LEU A 234 -12.59 -9.29 -4.52
CA LEU A 234 -11.78 -10.26 -3.79
C LEU A 234 -11.64 -11.58 -4.55
N THR A 235 -12.69 -12.01 -5.26
CA THR A 235 -12.69 -13.26 -6.03
C THR A 235 -11.64 -13.22 -7.14
N ASN A 236 -11.65 -12.15 -7.93
CA ASN A 236 -10.66 -11.93 -8.99
C ASN A 236 -9.23 -11.82 -8.46
N GLU A 237 -9.03 -11.14 -7.34
CA GLU A 237 -7.71 -10.99 -6.72
C GLU A 237 -7.18 -12.32 -6.17
N ALA A 238 -8.06 -13.13 -5.55
CA ALA A 238 -7.72 -14.48 -5.07
C ALA A 238 -7.33 -15.39 -6.24
N ALA A 239 -8.12 -15.43 -7.31
CA ALA A 239 -7.80 -16.23 -8.49
C ALA A 239 -6.45 -15.85 -9.12
N ARG A 240 -6.19 -14.54 -9.26
CA ARG A 240 -4.91 -14.04 -9.82
C ARG A 240 -3.72 -14.34 -8.91
N HIS A 241 -3.91 -14.29 -7.59
CA HIS A 241 -2.91 -14.70 -6.63
C HIS A 241 -2.56 -16.19 -6.79
N ILE A 242 -3.58 -17.06 -6.84
CA ILE A 242 -3.42 -18.51 -6.99
C ILE A 242 -2.68 -18.84 -8.30
N LEU A 243 -3.09 -18.23 -9.42
CA LEU A 243 -2.42 -18.40 -10.71
C LEU A 243 -0.94 -17.96 -10.71
N LYS A 244 -0.56 -17.08 -9.78
CA LYS A 244 0.80 -16.52 -9.67
C LYS A 244 1.53 -16.97 -8.42
N LEU A 245 1.02 -17.97 -7.69
CA LEU A 245 1.52 -18.37 -6.37
C LEU A 245 3.03 -18.65 -6.37
N GLY A 246 3.54 -19.31 -7.44
CA GLY A 246 4.97 -19.60 -7.60
C GLY A 246 5.87 -18.39 -7.90
N ARG A 247 5.30 -17.20 -8.14
CA ARG A 247 6.02 -15.95 -8.39
C ARG A 247 5.88 -14.93 -7.26
N VAL A 248 5.17 -15.28 -6.19
CA VAL A 248 5.02 -14.43 -5.01
C VAL A 248 6.32 -14.49 -4.20
N SER A 249 6.83 -13.33 -3.82
CA SER A 249 8.01 -13.18 -2.98
C SER A 249 7.76 -13.77 -1.59
N SER A 250 8.79 -14.35 -0.97
CA SER A 250 8.70 -14.92 0.38
C SER A 250 8.20 -13.93 1.44
N ASN A 251 8.51 -12.64 1.27
CA ASN A 251 8.11 -11.58 2.21
C ASN A 251 6.62 -11.22 2.13
N CYS A 252 5.93 -11.60 1.05
CA CYS A 252 4.53 -11.29 0.81
C CYS A 252 3.67 -12.56 0.72
N ARG A 253 4.18 -13.69 1.23
CA ARG A 253 3.49 -14.98 1.15
C ARG A 253 2.52 -15.11 2.31
N LEU A 254 1.25 -15.32 2.00
CA LEU A 254 0.20 -15.66 2.97
C LEU A 254 0.46 -17.04 3.57
N SER A 255 0.11 -17.21 4.85
CA SER A 255 0.08 -18.55 5.45
C SER A 255 -1.07 -19.37 4.87
N SER A 256 -0.99 -20.70 4.95
CA SER A 256 -2.05 -21.58 4.47
C SER A 256 -3.36 -21.36 5.24
N GLU A 257 -3.27 -21.04 6.53
CA GLU A 257 -4.40 -20.74 7.40
C GLU A 257 -5.04 -19.39 7.07
N GLU A 258 -4.22 -18.36 6.83
CA GLU A 258 -4.70 -17.04 6.39
C GLU A 258 -5.39 -17.12 5.02
N GLU A 259 -4.81 -17.87 4.09
CA GLU A 259 -5.40 -18.12 2.78
C GLU A 259 -6.73 -18.88 2.92
N LEU A 260 -6.79 -19.93 3.76
CA LEU A 260 -8.02 -20.67 4.00
C LEU A 260 -9.10 -19.77 4.62
N GLN A 261 -8.77 -19.02 5.67
CA GLN A 261 -9.71 -18.10 6.33
C GLN A 261 -10.28 -17.08 5.33
N LEU A 262 -9.43 -16.56 4.43
CA LEU A 262 -9.88 -15.66 3.40
C LEU A 262 -10.82 -16.35 2.39
N LEU A 263 -10.45 -17.55 1.92
CA LEU A 263 -11.24 -18.32 0.95
C LEU A 263 -12.59 -18.82 1.50
N GLU A 264 -12.74 -18.93 2.81
CA GLU A 264 -14.00 -19.26 3.48
C GLU A 264 -14.91 -18.04 3.71
N SER A 265 -14.41 -16.84 3.42
CA SER A 265 -15.18 -15.61 3.51
C SER A 265 -16.38 -15.61 2.58
N LYS A 266 -17.49 -15.02 3.04
CA LYS A 266 -18.69 -14.77 2.22
C LYS A 266 -18.44 -13.82 1.05
N CYS A 267 -17.37 -13.04 1.10
CA CYS A 267 -17.02 -12.08 0.05
C CYS A 267 -16.43 -12.74 -1.21
N ILE A 268 -16.20 -14.06 -1.18
CA ILE A 268 -15.61 -14.79 -2.30
C ILE A 268 -16.66 -15.63 -3.00
N VAL A 269 -16.77 -15.40 -4.30
CA VAL A 269 -17.73 -16.09 -5.16
C VAL A 269 -17.11 -17.38 -5.69
N LEU A 270 -17.62 -18.52 -5.21
CA LEU A 270 -17.11 -19.86 -5.56
C LEU A 270 -17.79 -20.46 -6.79
N ASP A 271 -19.07 -20.14 -7.03
CA ASP A 271 -19.89 -20.72 -8.09
C ASP A 271 -21.00 -19.77 -8.56
N GLU A 272 -21.66 -20.10 -9.67
CA GLU A 272 -22.77 -19.34 -10.25
C GLU A 272 -24.00 -19.23 -9.32
N SER A 273 -24.10 -20.14 -8.35
CA SER A 273 -25.20 -20.18 -7.37
C SER A 273 -25.01 -19.21 -6.20
N HIS A 274 -23.87 -18.52 -6.13
CA HIS A 274 -23.57 -17.57 -5.06
C HIS A 274 -24.42 -16.28 -5.20
N GLU A 275 -24.86 -15.71 -4.08
CA GLU A 275 -25.75 -14.53 -4.07
C GLU A 275 -25.12 -13.31 -4.78
N ASP A 276 -23.81 -13.13 -4.62
CA ASP A 276 -23.04 -12.01 -5.19
C ASP A 276 -22.43 -12.29 -6.59
N TYR A 277 -22.83 -13.38 -7.25
CA TYR A 277 -22.32 -13.70 -8.58
C TYR A 277 -22.83 -12.73 -9.66
N ASP A 278 -21.96 -11.83 -10.11
CA ASP A 278 -22.17 -11.05 -11.34
C ASP A 278 -21.40 -11.65 -12.55
N PRO A 279 -22.10 -12.15 -13.60
CA PRO A 279 -21.46 -12.73 -14.79
C PRO A 279 -20.64 -11.72 -15.63
N LYS A 280 -20.74 -10.42 -15.37
CA LYS A 280 -19.89 -9.41 -16.03
C LYS A 280 -18.55 -9.22 -15.33
N LEU A 281 -18.49 -9.48 -14.02
CA LEU A 281 -17.32 -9.23 -13.18
C LEU A 281 -16.59 -10.53 -12.85
N HIS A 282 -17.34 -11.61 -12.64
CA HIS A 282 -16.83 -12.92 -12.27
C HIS A 282 -16.74 -13.82 -13.50
N ASP A 283 -15.51 -14.21 -13.81
CA ASP A 283 -15.28 -15.30 -14.75
C ASP A 283 -15.47 -16.62 -14.01
N LEU A 284 -16.34 -17.49 -14.51
CA LEU A 284 -16.58 -18.81 -13.94
C LEU A 284 -15.27 -19.62 -13.86
N TYR A 285 -14.31 -19.40 -14.76
CA TYR A 285 -12.97 -19.97 -14.65
C TYR A 285 -12.25 -19.58 -13.34
N TYR A 286 -12.33 -18.31 -12.95
CA TYR A 286 -11.71 -17.81 -11.71
C TYR A 286 -12.42 -18.34 -10.47
N CYS A 287 -13.75 -18.36 -10.47
CA CYS A 287 -14.54 -18.97 -9.40
C CYS A 287 -14.14 -20.43 -9.17
N THR A 288 -14.01 -21.21 -10.25
CA THR A 288 -13.58 -22.60 -10.16
C THR A 288 -12.16 -22.77 -9.60
N ILE A 289 -11.19 -21.94 -10.01
CA ILE A 289 -9.82 -22.00 -9.47
C ILE A 289 -9.83 -21.75 -7.96
N VAL A 290 -10.58 -20.73 -7.52
CA VAL A 290 -10.66 -20.37 -6.12
C VAL A 290 -11.32 -21.49 -5.32
N ASN A 291 -12.40 -22.08 -5.84
CA ASN A 291 -13.06 -23.22 -5.23
C ASN A 291 -12.12 -24.43 -5.08
N ASN A 292 -11.38 -24.77 -6.14
CA ASN A 292 -10.40 -25.86 -6.10
C ASN A 292 -9.29 -25.61 -5.07
N ARG A 293 -8.79 -24.37 -4.99
CA ARG A 293 -7.77 -24.01 -4.01
C ARG A 293 -8.30 -24.12 -2.58
N LEU A 294 -9.54 -23.68 -2.33
CA LEU A 294 -10.20 -23.80 -1.04
C LEU A 294 -10.26 -25.27 -0.58
N HIS A 295 -10.73 -26.17 -1.45
CA HIS A 295 -10.78 -27.60 -1.13
C HIS A 295 -9.39 -28.20 -0.92
N ALA A 296 -8.40 -27.80 -1.73
CA ALA A 296 -7.02 -28.24 -1.55
C ALA A 296 -6.44 -27.82 -0.19
N LEU A 297 -6.65 -26.58 0.23
CA LEU A 297 -6.17 -26.08 1.53
C LEU A 297 -6.86 -26.79 2.71
N ARG A 298 -8.17 -27.04 2.62
CA ARG A 298 -8.91 -27.81 3.63
C ARG A 298 -8.33 -29.21 3.80
N SER A 299 -8.08 -29.91 2.69
CA SER A 299 -7.48 -31.25 2.76
C SER A 299 -6.04 -31.19 3.28
N LEU A 300 -5.23 -30.21 2.87
CA LEU A 300 -3.84 -30.07 3.34
C LEU A 300 -3.78 -29.85 4.86
N LEU A 301 -4.55 -28.89 5.38
CA LEU A 301 -4.59 -28.60 6.82
C LEU A 301 -5.30 -29.71 7.63
N GLY A 302 -6.24 -30.43 7.02
CA GLY A 302 -6.84 -31.63 7.60
C GLY A 302 -5.84 -32.78 7.74
N ALA A 303 -5.00 -33.01 6.73
CA ALA A 303 -4.00 -34.08 6.70
C ALA A 303 -2.83 -33.85 7.65
N GLU A 304 -2.42 -32.60 7.90
CA GLU A 304 -1.42 -32.31 8.95
C GLU A 304 -1.84 -32.83 10.33
N ASN A 305 -3.15 -32.97 10.57
CA ASN A 305 -3.70 -33.53 11.80
C ASN A 305 -3.85 -35.06 11.78
N THR A 306 -3.64 -35.71 10.63
CA THR A 306 -3.81 -37.16 10.46
C THR A 306 -2.50 -37.79 9.99
N GLU A 307 -1.67 -38.25 10.95
CA GLU A 307 -0.44 -38.98 10.64
C GLU A 307 -0.76 -40.28 9.87
N GLY A 308 -0.24 -40.43 8.64
CA GLY A 308 -0.17 -41.73 7.95
C GLY A 308 -0.90 -41.89 6.60
N LEU A 309 -1.28 -40.80 5.91
CA LEU A 309 -1.83 -40.87 4.55
C LEU A 309 -0.75 -40.60 3.49
N ASP A 310 -0.47 -41.62 2.64
CA ASP A 310 0.46 -41.52 1.50
C ASP A 310 -0.14 -40.75 0.29
N HIS A 311 -1.44 -40.48 0.32
CA HIS A 311 -2.19 -39.80 -0.76
C HIS A 311 -3.28 -38.91 -0.16
N LEU A 312 -3.45 -37.72 -0.73
CA LEU A 312 -4.48 -36.76 -0.33
C LEU A 312 -5.56 -36.72 -1.42
N GLU A 313 -6.79 -37.07 -1.06
CA GLU A 313 -7.94 -36.99 -1.95
C GLU A 313 -8.60 -35.61 -1.80
N VAL A 314 -8.78 -34.91 -2.93
CA VAL A 314 -9.39 -33.58 -2.97
C VAL A 314 -10.48 -33.54 -4.03
N SER A 315 -11.69 -33.18 -3.63
CA SER A 315 -12.78 -32.87 -4.57
C SER A 315 -12.48 -31.54 -5.27
N CYS A 316 -12.58 -31.54 -6.60
CA CYS A 316 -12.33 -30.38 -7.44
C CYS A 316 -13.36 -30.27 -8.58
N CYS A 317 -13.67 -29.03 -8.96
CA CYS A 317 -14.58 -28.70 -10.05
C CYS A 317 -13.76 -28.41 -11.31
N SER A 318 -14.18 -28.97 -12.46
CA SER A 318 -13.51 -28.65 -13.73
C SER A 318 -13.96 -27.27 -14.23
N PRO A 319 -13.05 -26.34 -14.55
CA PRO A 319 -13.43 -25.05 -15.09
C PRO A 319 -14.20 -25.19 -16.41
N PRO A 320 -15.14 -24.27 -16.67
CA PRO A 320 -15.91 -24.24 -17.92
C PRO A 320 -14.97 -24.10 -19.13
N ARG A 321 -15.09 -25.02 -20.08
CA ARG A 321 -14.35 -24.94 -21.34
C ARG A 321 -15.15 -24.11 -22.34
N SER A 322 -14.67 -22.92 -22.69
CA SER A 322 -15.05 -22.35 -23.98
C SER A 322 -14.30 -23.12 -25.07
N VAL A 323 -15.04 -23.81 -25.94
CA VAL A 323 -14.50 -24.45 -27.14
C VAL A 323 -14.10 -23.34 -28.11
N SER A 324 -12.95 -22.70 -27.88
CA SER A 324 -12.47 -21.67 -28.81
C SER A 324 -11.84 -22.34 -30.03
N THR A 325 -12.28 -21.88 -31.19
CA THR A 325 -11.88 -22.37 -32.50
C THR A 325 -10.46 -21.90 -32.84
N ASN A 326 -9.57 -22.86 -33.11
CA ASN A 326 -8.38 -22.74 -33.96
C ASN A 326 -7.30 -21.69 -33.64
N TRP A 327 -7.25 -21.09 -32.44
CA TRP A 327 -6.09 -20.28 -31.99
C TRP A 327 -5.55 -20.79 -30.66
N PRO A 328 -4.23 -20.89 -30.46
CA PRO A 328 -3.63 -21.38 -29.22
C PRO A 328 -3.72 -20.28 -28.15
N TYR A 329 -4.89 -20.08 -27.57
CA TYR A 329 -5.00 -19.42 -26.29
C TYR A 329 -4.42 -20.37 -25.24
N TYR A 330 -3.49 -19.89 -24.41
CA TYR A 330 -2.99 -20.60 -23.24
C TYR A 330 -4.16 -20.77 -22.27
N GLN A 331 -4.89 -21.88 -22.38
CA GLN A 331 -5.78 -22.35 -21.32
C GLN A 331 -4.90 -23.17 -20.37
N ASP A 332 -4.90 -22.80 -19.09
CA ASP A 332 -4.23 -23.59 -18.08
C ASP A 332 -4.85 -24.97 -18.04
N ASN A 333 -4.12 -25.95 -18.57
CA ASN A 333 -4.50 -27.36 -18.57
C ASN A 333 -4.06 -28.05 -17.27
N THR A 334 -3.85 -27.28 -16.20
CA THR A 334 -3.56 -27.81 -14.88
C THR A 334 -4.67 -27.49 -13.91
N MET A 335 -4.90 -28.42 -12.99
CA MET A 335 -5.76 -28.28 -11.83
C MET A 335 -4.86 -28.44 -10.62
N LEU A 336 -4.72 -27.38 -9.81
CA LEU A 336 -3.79 -27.36 -8.67
C LEU A 336 -2.32 -27.64 -9.06
N GLY A 337 -1.91 -27.32 -10.29
CA GLY A 337 -0.57 -27.58 -10.80
C GLY A 337 -0.37 -28.96 -11.43
N GLU A 338 -1.36 -29.85 -11.35
CA GLU A 338 -1.35 -31.19 -11.94
C GLU A 338 -2.10 -31.25 -13.28
N LYS A 339 -1.64 -32.10 -14.21
CA LYS A 339 -2.31 -32.25 -15.52
C LYS A 339 -3.65 -32.97 -15.36
N TYR A 340 -4.71 -32.57 -16.05
CA TYR A 340 -6.02 -33.26 -15.98
C TYR A 340 -5.98 -34.78 -16.21
N ALA A 341 -4.99 -35.31 -16.92
CA ALA A 341 -4.82 -36.75 -17.14
C ALA A 341 -4.50 -37.55 -15.87
N SER A 342 -4.04 -36.90 -14.79
CA SER A 342 -3.84 -37.52 -13.47
C SER A 342 -5.05 -37.37 -12.54
N MET A 343 -6.14 -36.72 -12.96
CA MET A 343 -7.37 -36.56 -12.18
C MET A 343 -8.35 -37.72 -12.44
N ILE A 344 -9.03 -38.21 -11.40
CA ILE A 344 -10.04 -39.27 -11.49
C ILE A 344 -11.43 -38.62 -11.53
N GLU A 345 -12.26 -38.94 -12.52
CA GLU A 345 -13.65 -38.45 -12.58
C GLU A 345 -14.52 -39.19 -11.57
N VAL A 346 -15.17 -38.47 -10.65
CA VAL A 346 -16.18 -39.04 -9.75
C VAL A 346 -17.55 -38.57 -10.17
N LYS A 347 -18.25 -39.45 -10.89
CA LYS A 347 -19.62 -39.20 -11.30
C LYS A 347 -20.52 -39.17 -10.07
N GLN A 348 -20.99 -37.99 -9.69
CA GLN A 348 -22.11 -37.86 -8.77
C GLN A 348 -23.43 -38.18 -9.49
N GLU A 349 -24.35 -38.86 -8.79
CA GLU A 349 -25.64 -39.31 -9.31
C GLU A 349 -26.62 -38.17 -9.70
N GLN A 350 -26.25 -36.89 -9.49
CA GLN A 350 -27.11 -35.71 -9.73
C GLN A 350 -26.62 -34.73 -10.81
N GLY A 351 -25.70 -35.14 -11.69
CA GLY A 351 -25.45 -34.41 -12.95
C GLY A 351 -24.44 -33.25 -12.90
N GLU A 352 -23.85 -32.96 -11.74
CA GLU A 352 -22.62 -32.17 -11.63
C GLU A 352 -21.41 -33.12 -11.61
N ALA A 353 -20.48 -32.96 -12.56
CA ALA A 353 -19.27 -33.78 -12.63
C ALA A 353 -18.23 -33.24 -11.64
N SER A 354 -18.14 -33.84 -10.45
CA SER A 354 -17.04 -33.64 -9.51
C SER A 354 -15.83 -34.49 -9.89
N TRP A 355 -14.63 -33.94 -9.82
CA TRP A 355 -13.39 -34.66 -10.11
C TRP A 355 -12.61 -34.83 -8.81
N GLU A 356 -12.04 -36.00 -8.58
CA GLU A 356 -11.14 -36.26 -7.45
C GLU A 356 -9.70 -36.20 -7.93
N ALA A 357 -8.91 -35.35 -7.27
CA ALA A 357 -7.46 -35.39 -7.40
C ALA A 357 -6.90 -36.42 -6.42
N VAL A 358 -6.24 -37.45 -6.93
CA VAL A 358 -5.33 -38.26 -6.14
C VAL A 358 -3.98 -37.57 -6.21
N LEU A 359 -3.62 -36.79 -5.19
CA LEU A 359 -2.29 -36.18 -5.11
C LEU A 359 -1.26 -37.31 -4.99
N ALA A 360 -0.52 -37.56 -6.07
CA ALA A 360 0.66 -38.40 -6.02
C ALA A 360 1.64 -37.73 -5.04
N GLY A 361 2.09 -38.49 -4.05
CA GLY A 361 3.03 -38.03 -3.04
C GLY A 361 4.23 -37.31 -3.64
N PHE A 362 4.75 -36.37 -2.86
CA PHE A 362 5.95 -35.59 -3.16
C PHE A 362 7.15 -36.55 -3.35
N ASP A 363 7.41 -36.96 -4.58
CA ASP A 363 8.61 -37.74 -4.90
C ASP A 363 9.83 -36.79 -4.94
N GLY A 364 10.53 -36.69 -3.82
CA GLY A 364 11.99 -36.46 -3.71
C GLY A 364 12.55 -35.10 -4.13
#